data_AF-A0A923B768-F1
#
_entry.id   AF-A0A923B768-F1
#
_cell.length_a   1.000
_cell.length_b   1.000
_cell.length_c   1.000
_cell.angle_alpha   90.00
_cell.angle_beta   90.00
_cell.angle_gamma   90.00
#
_symmetry.space_group_name_H-M   'P 1'
#
loop_
_entity.id
_entity.type
_entity.pdbx_description
1 polymer ?
#
loop_
_entity_poly.entity_id
_entity_poly.type
_entity_poly.pdbx_seq_one_letter_code
_entity_poly.pdbx_strand_id
1 'polypeptide(L)' 'MKRLIATIALALMSTAVSAQDAPPAPPRWSIAIHGGAGTLDPDKMTPEKRAEYEAALQAALDAGAKVLAEGGSAMDA' A
#
# COMPACT_ATOMS: atom_id res chain seq x y z
N MET A 1 -38.46 -41.28 -13.31
CA MET A 1 -37.13 -41.42 -12.66
C MET A 1 -36.06 -40.56 -13.33
N LYS A 2 -35.81 -40.69 -14.64
CA LYS A 2 -34.80 -39.89 -15.38
C LYS A 2 -35.04 -38.37 -15.30
N ARG A 3 -36.30 -37.92 -15.36
CA ARG A 3 -36.69 -36.50 -15.21
C ARG A 3 -36.51 -35.96 -13.80
N LEU A 4 -36.65 -36.80 -12.77
CA LEU A 4 -36.49 -36.43 -11.36
C LEU A 4 -35.01 -36.29 -10.98
N ILE A 5 -34.15 -37.15 -11.55
CA ILE A 5 -32.69 -37.07 -11.42
C ILE A 5 -32.17 -35.79 -12.10
N ALA A 6 -32.70 -35.44 -13.28
CA ALA A 6 -32.32 -34.22 -13.99
C ALA A 6 -32.66 -32.93 -13.23
N THR A 7 -33.79 -32.87 -12.53
CA THR A 7 -34.18 -31.69 -11.73
C THR A 7 -33.37 -31.55 -10.44
N ILE A 8 -32.97 -32.66 -9.82
CA ILE A 8 -32.10 -32.64 -8.62
C ILE A 8 -30.68 -32.20 -9.00
N ALA A 9 -30.16 -32.67 -10.14
CA ALA A 9 -28.85 -32.26 -10.65
C ALA A 9 -28.79 -30.76 -11.00
N LEU A 10 -29.88 -30.20 -11.54
CA LEU A 10 -29.96 -28.78 -11.89
C LEU A 10 -30.05 -27.87 -10.65
N ALA A 11 -30.75 -28.29 -9.59
CA ALA A 11 -30.85 -27.55 -8.34
C ALA A 11 -29.53 -27.51 -7.54
N LEU A 12 -28.65 -28.51 -7.71
CA LEU A 12 -27.35 -28.59 -7.05
C LEU A 12 -26.25 -27.72 -7.70
N MET A 13 -26.47 -27.19 -8.92
CA MET A 13 -25.51 -26.29 -9.57
C MET A 13 -25.72 -24.80 -9.20
N SER A 14 -26.80 -24.44 -8.52
CA SER A 14 -27.10 -23.05 -8.14
C SER A 14 -26.33 -22.55 -6.92
N THR A 15 -25.58 -23.40 -6.21
CA THR A 15 -24.80 -23.00 -5.02
C THR A 15 -23.34 -22.62 -5.32
N ALA A 16 -22.95 -22.53 -6.60
CA ALA A 16 -21.57 -22.23 -7.00
C ALA A 16 -21.29 -20.76 -7.33
N VAL A 17 -22.24 -19.85 -7.08
CA VAL A 17 -22.08 -18.41 -7.34
C VAL A 17 -22.08 -17.63 -6.02
N SER A 18 -21.12 -17.94 -5.16
CA SER A 18 -20.61 -16.94 -4.24
C SER A 18 -19.29 -16.48 -4.82
N ALA A 19 -19.29 -15.32 -5.49
CA ALA A 19 -18.06 -14.58 -5.68
C ALA A 19 -17.45 -14.42 -4.29
N GLN A 20 -16.20 -14.86 -4.11
CA GLN A 20 -15.50 -14.64 -2.85
C GLN A 20 -15.28 -13.13 -2.74
N ASP A 21 -16.14 -12.45 -2.00
CA ASP A 21 -15.85 -11.13 -1.42
C ASP A 21 -14.78 -11.32 -0.34
N ALA A 22 -13.60 -11.81 -0.77
CA ALA A 22 -12.42 -11.75 0.07
C ALA A 22 -12.25 -10.28 0.46
N PRO A 23 -12.02 -9.96 1.75
CA PRO A 23 -11.75 -8.59 2.15
C PRO A 23 -10.66 -8.03 1.21
N PRO A 24 -10.84 -6.83 0.62
CA PRO A 24 -9.80 -6.24 -0.18
C PRO A 24 -8.51 -6.27 0.64
N ALA A 25 -7.43 -6.77 0.04
CA ALA A 25 -6.14 -6.76 0.70
C ALA A 25 -5.87 -5.33 1.21
N PRO A 26 -5.23 -5.18 2.39
CA PRO A 26 -4.94 -3.86 2.90
C PRO A 26 -4.20 -3.04 1.82
N PRO A 27 -4.54 -1.75 1.68
CA PRO A 27 -3.97 -0.93 0.62
C PRO A 27 -2.44 -0.99 0.69
N ARG A 28 -1.82 -1.35 -0.43
CA ARG A 28 -0.37 -1.39 -0.56
C ARG A 28 0.07 -0.07 -1.17
N TRP A 29 0.92 0.65 -0.45
CA TRP A 29 1.51 1.90 -0.92
C TRP A 29 3.03 1.85 -0.79
N SER A 30 3.68 2.71 -1.56
CA SER A 30 5.09 3.01 -1.47
C SER A 30 5.23 4.53 -1.59
N ILE A 31 6.11 5.12 -0.80
CA ILE A 31 6.44 6.54 -0.85
C ILE A 31 7.96 6.69 -0.87
N ALA A 32 8.44 7.64 -1.66
CA ALA A 32 9.84 8.00 -1.74
C ALA A 32 9.95 9.53 -1.74
N ILE A 33 10.96 10.05 -1.06
CA ILE A 33 11.26 11.48 -0.99
C ILE A 33 12.71 11.73 -1.41
N HIS A 34 13.02 12.97 -1.80
CA HIS A 34 14.40 13.41 -2.02
C HIS A 34 14.63 14.79 -1.39
N GLY A 35 15.85 15.05 -0.91
CA GLY A 35 16.21 16.30 -0.24
C GLY A 35 16.69 17.42 -1.18
N GLY A 36 16.25 17.43 -2.45
CA GLY A 36 16.81 18.27 -3.51
C GLY A 36 17.90 17.57 -4.33
N ALA A 37 18.44 18.27 -5.34
CA ALA A 37 19.52 17.81 -6.20
C ALA A 37 20.51 18.94 -6.47
N GLY A 38 21.81 18.62 -6.56
CA GLY A 38 22.88 19.60 -6.75
C GLY A 38 24.23 19.05 -6.30
N THR A 39 25.25 19.91 -6.28
CA THR A 39 26.58 19.53 -5.80
C THR A 39 26.61 19.59 -4.27
N LEU A 40 26.75 18.43 -3.64
CA LEU A 40 27.08 18.33 -2.23
C LEU A 40 28.60 18.15 -2.11
N ASP A 41 29.27 19.12 -1.47
CA ASP A 41 30.70 19.08 -1.20
C ASP A 41 30.99 18.01 -0.12
N PRO A 42 31.66 16.89 -0.45
CA PRO A 42 31.91 15.81 0.49
C PRO A 42 32.76 16.25 1.69
N ASP A 43 33.67 17.21 1.50
CA ASP A 43 34.58 17.69 2.55
C ASP A 43 33.82 18.50 3.62
N LYS A 44 32.63 19.01 3.28
CA LYS A 44 31.73 19.71 4.21
C LYS A 44 30.69 18.78 4.85
N MET A 45 30.67 17.50 4.48
CA MET A 45 29.72 16.53 5.02
C MET A 45 30.27 15.86 6.28
N THR A 46 30.08 16.51 7.43
CA THR A 46 30.41 15.91 8.73
C THR A 46 29.38 14.83 9.12
N PRO A 47 29.73 13.89 10.03
CA PRO A 47 28.77 12.91 10.55
C PRO A 47 27.53 13.56 11.18
N GLU A 48 27.70 14.67 11.89
CA GLU A 48 26.60 15.42 12.52
C GLU A 48 25.71 16.01 11.45
N LYS A 49 26.29 16.59 10.39
CA LYS A 49 25.51 17.16 9.30
C LYS A 49 24.73 16.10 8.53
N ARG A 50 25.32 14.92 8.33
CA ARG A 50 24.63 13.76 7.76
C ARG A 50 23.44 13.34 8.63
N ALA A 51 23.65 13.22 9.94
CA ALA A 51 22.60 12.86 10.88
C ALA A 51 21.44 13.89 10.88
N GLU A 52 21.75 15.19 10.79
CA GLU A 52 20.72 16.23 10.63
C GLU A 52 19.89 16.04 9.35
N TYR A 53 20.53 15.78 8.21
CA TYR A 53 19.83 15.54 6.94
C TYR A 53 18.96 14.29 7.00
N GLU A 54 19.50 13.19 7.52
CA GLU A 54 18.78 11.92 7.65
C GLU A 54 17.59 12.05 8.61
N ALA A 55 17.76 12.74 9.75
CA ALA A 55 16.67 12.98 10.69
C ALA A 55 15.54 13.83 10.06
N ALA A 56 15.89 14.87 9.30
CA ALA A 56 14.90 15.70 8.62
C ALA A 56 14.16 14.94 7.52
N LEU A 57 14.87 14.13 6.72
CA LEU A 57 14.26 13.27 5.71
C LEU A 57 13.35 12.21 6.35
N GLN A 58 13.81 11.57 7.42
CA GLN A 58 12.99 10.57 8.13
C GLN A 58 11.71 11.20 8.68
N ALA A 59 11.79 12.39 9.29
CA ALA A 59 10.60 13.09 9.78
C ALA A 59 9.58 13.40 8.68
N ALA A 60 10.04 13.82 7.50
CA ALA A 60 9.17 14.04 6.34
C ALA A 60 8.55 12.73 5.81
N LEU A 61 9.36 11.67 5.73
CA LEU A 61 8.92 10.35 5.31
C LEU A 61 7.86 9.77 6.26
N ASP A 62 8.08 9.89 7.57
CA ASP A 62 7.17 9.42 8.61
C ASP A 62 5.82 10.14 8.55
N ALA A 63 5.84 11.44 8.28
CA ALA A 63 4.62 12.23 8.13
C ALA A 63 3.75 11.74 6.96
N GLY A 64 4.33 11.57 5.77
CA GLY A 64 3.60 11.05 4.61
C GLY A 64 3.18 9.58 4.77
N ALA A 65 4.06 8.75 5.33
CA ALA A 65 3.74 7.36 5.65
C ALA A 65 2.56 7.23 6.63
N LYS A 66 2.46 8.14 7.61
CA LYS A 66 1.32 8.19 8.53
C LYS A 66 0.02 8.49 7.79
N VAL A 67 0.00 9.49 6.90
CA VAL A 67 -1.19 9.82 6.10
C VAL A 67 -1.64 8.60 5.29
N LEU A 68 -0.72 7.91 4.62
CA LEU A 68 -1.04 6.72 3.82
C LEU A 68 -1.49 5.54 4.69
N ALA A 69 -0.89 5.34 5.87
CA ALA A 69 -1.29 4.30 6.81
C ALA A 69 -2.70 4.52 7.38
N GLU A 70 -3.11 5.78 7.53
CA GLU A 70 -4.46 6.18 7.97
C GLU A 70 -5.50 6.17 6.83
N GLY A 71 -5.10 5.81 5.61
CA GLY A 71 -5.98 5.75 4.44
C GLY A 71 -6.18 7.09 3.72
N GLY A 72 -5.33 8.08 4.00
CA GLY A 72 -5.30 9.37 3.31
C GLY A 72 -4.86 9.26 1.85
N SER A 73 -5.05 10.34 1.08
CA SER A 73 -4.72 10.34 -0.35
C SER A 73 -3.22 10.52 -0.58
N ALA A 74 -2.72 10.05 -1.73
CA ALA A 74 -1.33 10.27 -2.14
C ALA A 74 -0.97 11.75 -2.37
N MET A 75 -1.96 12.64 -2.50
CA MET A 75 -1.73 14.09 -2.63
C MET A 75 -1.60 14.77 -1.27
N ASP A 76 -2.16 14.19 -0.21
CA ASP A 76 -2.05 14.70 1.17
C ASP A 76 -0.81 14.15 1.89
N ALA A 77 -0.31 13.00 1.44
CA ALA A 77 0.88 12.32 1.95
C ALA A 77 2.18 12.94 1.41
#